data_AF-A0A7Y3FG50-F1
#
_entry.id   AF-A0A7Y3FG50-F1
#
_cell.length_a   1.000
_cell.length_b   1.000
_cell.length_c   1.000
_cell.angle_alpha   90.00
_cell.angle_beta   90.00
_cell.angle_gamma   90.00
#
_symmetry.space_group_name_H-M   'P 1'
#
loop_
_entity.id
_entity.type
_entity.pdbx_description
1 polymer ?
#
loop_
_entity_poly.entity_id
_entity_poly.type
_entity_poly.pdbx_seq_one_letter_code
_entity_poly.pdbx_strand_id
1 'polypeptide(L)'
;MKKMILFLFLIASFTLAQSHSQGNISLVFNDEKISLPINSASIQKGESILLRFKAEYNDSSVQQMVAIEIGLNKLSSKPDAETLEGTRIVIYTRNNKTQSGKDLSIWFNENELNNEKNKSEGAHYGVYNKGKRVSWEINSVSMKVDIISINYIDDALHIIGKLSGTFKSTLAPEGQDAKIEECKFEIVI
;
A
#
# COMPACT_ATOMS: atom_id res chain seq x y z
N MET A 1 20.89 35.87 -22.54
CA MET A 1 21.45 34.50 -22.45
C MET A 1 21.67 34.00 -21.02
N LYS A 2 22.31 34.75 -20.09
CA LYS A 2 22.51 34.31 -18.69
C LYS A 2 21.22 33.93 -17.93
N LYS A 3 20.10 34.62 -18.18
CA LYS A 3 18.79 34.33 -17.54
C LYS A 3 18.12 33.05 -18.05
N MET A 4 18.44 32.61 -19.28
CA MET A 4 17.88 31.38 -19.86
C MET A 4 18.53 30.12 -19.29
N ILE A 5 19.82 30.20 -18.96
CA ILE A 5 20.57 29.11 -18.32
C ILE A 5 20.06 28.85 -16.90
N LEU A 6 19.74 29.91 -16.15
CA LEU A 6 19.18 29.79 -14.79
C LEU A 6 17.80 29.09 -14.80
N PHE A 7 16.99 29.35 -15.83
CA PHE A 7 15.68 28.72 -16.00
C PHE A 7 15.79 27.24 -16.40
N LEU A 8 16.80 26.87 -17.21
CA LEU A 8 17.09 25.47 -17.53
C LEU A 8 17.58 24.68 -16.30
N PHE A 9 18.37 25.30 -15.42
CA PHE A 9 18.80 24.66 -14.17
C PHE A 9 17.63 24.41 -13.21
N LEU A 10 16.67 25.33 -13.14
CA LEU A 10 15.47 25.19 -12.29
C LEU A 10 14.53 24.07 -12.76
N ILE A 11 14.43 23.83 -14.08
CA ILE A 11 13.61 22.72 -14.61
C ILE A 11 14.31 21.38 -14.41
N ALA A 12 15.65 21.33 -14.51
CA ALA A 12 16.43 20.12 -14.28
C ALA A 12 16.43 19.67 -12.80
N SER A 13 16.27 20.60 -11.84
CA SER A 13 16.14 20.24 -10.42
C SER A 13 14.83 19.52 -10.09
N PHE A 14 13.74 19.77 -10.83
CA PHE A 14 12.47 19.04 -10.62
C PHE A 14 12.52 17.60 -11.13
N THR A 15 13.38 17.27 -12.09
CA THR A 15 13.48 15.89 -12.61
C THR A 15 14.39 14.98 -11.79
N LEU A 16 15.23 15.54 -10.91
CA LEU A 16 16.16 14.75 -10.07
C LEU A 16 15.58 14.37 -8.70
N ALA A 17 14.50 15.02 -8.25
CA ALA A 17 13.80 14.67 -7.00
C ALA A 17 12.96 13.38 -7.09
N GLN A 18 12.91 12.71 -8.25
CA GLN A 18 12.27 11.39 -8.40
C GLN A 18 13.22 10.21 -8.16
N SER A 19 14.40 10.44 -7.56
CA SER A 19 15.39 9.38 -7.35
C SER A 19 15.42 8.90 -5.90
N HIS A 20 14.85 7.72 -5.67
CA HIS A 20 14.91 6.88 -4.47
C HIS A 20 14.15 7.40 -3.25
N SER A 21 12.84 7.09 -3.18
CA SER A 21 12.20 6.93 -1.87
C SER A 21 12.99 5.89 -1.07
N GLN A 22 13.49 6.25 0.11
CA GLN A 22 14.28 5.34 0.97
C GLN A 22 13.43 4.65 2.05
N GLY A 23 12.12 4.81 1.95
CA GLY A 23 11.18 4.20 2.87
C GLY A 23 11.23 2.68 2.86
N ASN A 24 10.65 2.06 3.88
CA ASN A 24 10.48 0.61 3.94
C ASN A 24 9.05 0.26 4.31
N ILE A 25 8.58 -0.88 3.80
CA ILE A 25 7.38 -1.54 4.29
C ILE A 25 7.74 -2.88 4.90
N SER A 26 7.25 -3.15 6.10
CA SER A 26 7.43 -4.43 6.77
C SER A 26 6.10 -4.90 7.33
N LEU A 27 5.73 -6.16 7.09
CA LEU A 27 4.46 -6.74 7.53
C LEU A 27 4.54 -8.26 7.68
N VAL A 28 3.58 -8.84 8.39
CA VAL A 28 3.33 -10.28 8.43
C VAL A 28 2.05 -10.55 7.65
N PHE A 29 2.14 -11.31 6.57
CA PHE A 29 1.01 -11.71 5.73
C PHE A 29 0.82 -13.22 5.80
N ASN A 30 -0.25 -13.68 6.45
CA ASN A 30 -0.51 -15.11 6.68
C ASN A 30 0.75 -15.86 7.16
N ASP A 31 1.30 -15.36 8.26
CA ASP A 31 2.53 -15.84 8.95
C ASP A 31 3.85 -15.65 8.20
N GLU A 32 3.82 -15.08 6.99
CA GLU A 32 5.02 -14.78 6.20
C GLU A 32 5.49 -13.36 6.45
N LYS A 33 6.73 -13.21 6.90
CA LYS A 33 7.38 -11.90 7.07
C LYS A 33 7.82 -11.35 5.72
N ILE A 34 7.38 -10.14 5.41
CA ILE A 34 7.77 -9.38 4.23
C ILE A 34 8.41 -8.09 4.71
N SER A 35 9.59 -7.75 4.20
CA SER A 35 10.25 -6.47 4.44
C SER A 35 10.90 -6.02 3.14
N LEU A 36 10.42 -4.91 2.57
CA LEU A 36 10.80 -4.45 1.25
C LEU A 36 11.10 -2.95 1.26
N PRO A 37 12.15 -2.50 0.55
CA PRO A 37 12.37 -1.08 0.30
C PRO A 37 11.29 -0.55 -0.64
N ILE A 38 10.76 0.62 -0.32
CA ILE A 38 9.80 1.33 -1.17
C ILE A 38 10.54 1.84 -2.39
N ASN A 39 10.10 1.42 -3.58
CA ASN A 39 10.69 1.86 -4.84
C ASN A 39 9.89 3.00 -5.50
N SER A 40 8.65 3.22 -5.08
CA SER A 40 7.83 4.33 -5.53
C SER A 40 6.98 4.85 -4.38
N ALA A 41 7.03 6.16 -4.13
CA ALA A 41 6.18 6.86 -3.18
C ALA A 41 5.69 8.17 -3.79
N SER A 42 4.45 8.55 -3.48
CA SER A 42 3.88 9.83 -3.90
C SER A 42 2.82 10.30 -2.93
N ILE A 43 2.69 11.62 -2.86
CA ILE A 43 1.61 12.32 -2.20
C ILE A 43 0.90 13.18 -3.22
N GLN A 44 -0.42 13.05 -3.30
CA GLN A 44 -1.26 13.89 -4.15
C GLN A 44 -2.26 14.64 -3.28
N LYS A 45 -2.31 15.98 -3.42
CA LYS A 45 -3.35 16.80 -2.81
C LYS A 45 -4.42 17.13 -3.86
N GLY A 46 -5.65 16.67 -3.61
CA GLY A 46 -6.87 17.11 -4.29
C GLY A 46 -7.83 17.69 -3.27
N GLU A 47 -9.09 17.25 -3.26
CA GLU A 47 -10.02 17.51 -2.16
C GLU A 47 -9.56 16.78 -0.88
N SER A 48 -9.21 15.50 -1.01
CA SER A 48 -8.48 14.69 -0.01
C SER A 48 -6.97 14.68 -0.27
N ILE A 49 -6.22 13.99 0.60
CA ILE A 49 -4.81 13.65 0.43
C ILE A 49 -4.73 12.17 0.12
N LEU A 50 -4.07 11.82 -0.97
CA LEU A 50 -3.85 10.43 -1.35
C LEU A 50 -2.36 10.11 -1.24
N LEU A 51 -2.06 9.17 -0.35
CA LEU A 51 -0.72 8.60 -0.20
C LEU A 51 -0.66 7.32 -1.02
N ARG A 52 0.30 7.21 -1.94
CA ARG A 52 0.53 5.98 -2.70
C ARG A 52 1.97 5.55 -2.55
N PHE A 53 2.17 4.29 -2.18
CA PHE A 53 3.50 3.74 -2.07
C PHE A 53 3.51 2.27 -2.47
N LYS A 54 4.61 1.88 -3.11
CA LYS A 54 4.84 0.55 -3.66
C LYS A 54 6.25 0.10 -3.33
N ALA A 55 6.36 -1.14 -2.89
CA ALA A 55 7.59 -1.86 -2.71
C ALA A 55 7.50 -3.17 -3.50
N GLU A 56 8.50 -3.46 -4.31
CA GLU A 56 8.54 -4.63 -5.17
C GLU A 56 9.97 -5.17 -5.21
N TYR A 57 10.07 -6.49 -5.08
CA TYR A 57 11.30 -7.23 -5.22
C TYR A 57 11.04 -8.43 -6.11
N ASN A 58 11.89 -8.63 -7.11
CA ASN A 58 11.75 -9.74 -8.05
C ASN A 58 13.14 -10.23 -8.46
N ASP A 59 13.38 -11.51 -8.25
CA ASP A 59 14.58 -12.21 -8.70
C ASP A 59 14.24 -13.61 -9.25
N SER A 60 15.27 -14.40 -9.55
CA SER A 60 15.08 -15.78 -10.04
C SER A 60 14.36 -16.73 -9.06
N SER A 61 14.30 -16.39 -7.77
CA SER A 61 13.78 -17.23 -6.70
C SER A 61 12.42 -16.77 -6.17
N VAL A 62 12.20 -15.47 -6.09
CA VAL A 62 11.03 -14.88 -5.43
C VAL A 62 10.56 -13.62 -6.16
N GLN A 63 9.25 -13.40 -6.12
CA GLN A 63 8.58 -12.17 -6.53
C GLN A 63 7.66 -11.73 -5.38
N GLN A 64 7.87 -10.52 -4.87
CA GLN A 64 7.07 -9.93 -3.80
C GLN A 64 6.70 -8.51 -4.18
N MET A 65 5.47 -8.11 -3.87
CA MET A 65 5.00 -6.75 -4.06
C MET A 65 4.04 -6.38 -2.92
N VAL A 66 4.20 -5.17 -2.40
CA VAL A 66 3.20 -4.52 -1.57
C VAL A 66 2.94 -3.15 -2.14
N ALA A 67 1.68 -2.88 -2.48
CA ALA A 67 1.20 -1.58 -2.92
C ALA A 67 0.06 -1.13 -2.02
N ILE A 68 0.17 0.08 -1.49
CA ILE A 68 -0.81 0.67 -0.59
C ILE A 68 -1.14 2.07 -1.11
N GLU A 69 -2.43 2.33 -1.29
CA GLU A 69 -3.00 3.65 -1.52
C GLU A 69 -3.94 3.98 -0.37
N ILE A 70 -3.72 5.12 0.30
CA ILE A 70 -4.48 5.54 1.49
C ILE A 70 -5.08 6.92 1.23
N GLY A 71 -6.40 6.98 1.20
CA GLY A 71 -7.16 8.24 1.18
C GLY A 71 -7.27 8.82 2.59
N LEU A 72 -6.84 10.08 2.75
CA LEU A 72 -6.87 10.80 4.02
C LEU A 72 -7.55 12.16 3.85
N ASN A 73 -8.41 12.53 4.80
CA ASN A 73 -8.96 13.89 4.85
C ASN A 73 -7.88 14.97 5.05
N LYS A 74 -6.92 14.67 5.92
CA LYS A 74 -5.79 15.54 6.27
C LYS A 74 -4.62 14.68 6.71
N LEU A 75 -3.41 15.22 6.53
CA LEU A 75 -2.22 14.69 7.16
C LEU A 75 -2.20 15.11 8.62
N SER A 76 -2.34 14.15 9.52
CA SER A 76 -2.38 14.40 10.95
C SER A 76 -1.73 13.22 11.67
N SER A 77 -0.84 13.52 12.61
CA SER A 77 -0.30 12.57 13.57
C SER A 77 -1.25 12.30 14.75
N LYS A 78 -2.35 13.07 14.85
CA LYS A 78 -3.44 12.72 15.76
C LYS A 78 -4.22 11.53 15.17
N PRO A 79 -4.64 10.57 16.01
CA PRO A 79 -5.31 9.33 15.59
C PRO A 79 -6.67 9.56 14.88
N ASP A 80 -7.15 10.80 14.81
CA ASP A 80 -8.39 11.19 14.15
C ASP A 80 -8.23 11.48 12.64
N ALA A 81 -7.16 10.98 12.01
CA ALA A 81 -7.06 11.00 10.55
C ALA A 81 -8.08 9.98 10.00
N GLU A 82 -9.32 10.42 9.80
CA GLU A 82 -10.34 9.61 9.13
C GLU A 82 -9.77 9.15 7.79
N THR A 83 -9.61 7.83 7.68
CA THR A 83 -9.31 7.15 6.42
C THR A 83 -10.56 7.26 5.59
N LEU A 84 -10.48 8.01 4.50
CA LEU A 84 -11.57 8.11 3.55
C LEU A 84 -11.50 6.97 2.52
N GLU A 85 -12.65 6.81 1.89
CA GLU A 85 -12.92 6.18 0.61
C GLU A 85 -11.73 6.26 -0.39
N GLY A 86 -11.52 5.23 -1.20
CA GLY A 86 -10.37 5.13 -2.12
C GLY A 86 -9.11 4.47 -1.55
N THR A 87 -9.21 3.79 -0.39
CA THR A 87 -8.10 2.97 0.10
C THR A 87 -7.96 1.70 -0.74
N ARG A 88 -6.74 1.40 -1.18
CA ARG A 88 -6.40 0.20 -1.95
C ARG A 88 -5.19 -0.49 -1.35
N ILE A 89 -5.27 -1.80 -1.22
CA ILE A 89 -4.16 -2.62 -0.73
C ILE A 89 -3.99 -3.80 -1.66
N VAL A 90 -2.77 -3.98 -2.15
CA VAL A 90 -2.38 -5.14 -2.93
C VAL A 90 -1.12 -5.73 -2.32
N ILE A 91 -1.20 -6.98 -1.90
CA ILE A 91 -0.06 -7.77 -1.43
C ILE A 91 0.09 -8.97 -2.35
N TYR A 92 1.31 -9.26 -2.75
CA TYR A 92 1.65 -10.38 -3.60
C TYR A 92 2.95 -11.02 -3.12
N THR A 93 2.95 -12.34 -3.02
CA THR A 93 4.12 -13.16 -2.72
C THR A 93 4.13 -14.37 -3.63
N ARG A 94 5.26 -14.65 -4.28
CA ARG A 94 5.44 -15.81 -5.14
C ARG A 94 6.86 -16.34 -5.05
N ASN A 95 6.99 -17.63 -4.89
CA ASN A 95 8.22 -18.37 -5.13
C ASN A 95 8.26 -18.78 -6.60
N ASN A 96 9.24 -18.28 -7.34
CA ASN A 96 9.37 -18.48 -8.77
C ASN A 96 9.80 -19.91 -9.13
N LYS A 97 10.57 -20.56 -8.25
CA LYS A 97 11.05 -21.94 -8.45
C LYS A 97 9.92 -22.97 -8.30
N THR A 98 9.07 -22.80 -7.28
CA THR A 98 7.96 -23.72 -7.01
C THR A 98 6.65 -23.28 -7.65
N GLN A 99 6.61 -22.06 -8.20
CA GLN A 99 5.40 -21.40 -8.72
C GLN A 99 4.26 -21.40 -7.70
N SER A 100 4.59 -21.22 -6.42
CA SER A 100 3.64 -21.14 -5.31
C SER A 100 3.63 -19.76 -4.69
N GLY A 101 2.56 -19.37 -4.01
CA GLY A 101 2.46 -18.01 -3.49
C GLY A 101 1.09 -17.66 -2.95
N LYS A 102 0.95 -16.42 -2.49
CA LYS A 102 -0.29 -15.85 -1.96
C LYS A 102 -0.48 -14.44 -2.50
N ASP A 103 -1.72 -14.07 -2.79
CA ASP A 103 -2.10 -12.71 -3.18
C ASP A 103 -3.31 -12.23 -2.39
N LEU A 104 -3.33 -10.94 -2.08
CA LEU A 104 -4.45 -10.23 -1.49
C LEU A 104 -4.64 -8.93 -2.27
N SER A 105 -5.85 -8.67 -2.73
CA SER A 105 -6.21 -7.40 -3.37
C SER A 105 -7.51 -6.90 -2.77
N ILE A 106 -7.51 -5.65 -2.29
CA ILE A 106 -8.66 -5.00 -1.65
C ILE A 106 -8.83 -3.62 -2.26
N TRP A 107 -10.08 -3.28 -2.59
CA TRP A 107 -10.47 -1.96 -3.07
C TRP A 107 -11.73 -1.50 -2.32
N PHE A 108 -11.67 -0.31 -1.72
CA PHE A 108 -12.83 0.40 -1.19
C PHE A 108 -13.25 1.52 -2.16
N ASN A 109 -14.53 1.58 -2.56
CA ASN A 109 -15.01 2.57 -3.53
C ASN A 109 -14.76 4.01 -3.05
N GLU A 110 -14.58 4.93 -4.00
CA GLU A 110 -14.64 6.39 -3.79
C GLU A 110 -16.06 6.95 -3.86
N ASN A 111 -17.07 6.15 -4.22
CA ASN A 111 -18.45 6.62 -4.34
C ASN A 111 -19.46 5.51 -4.08
N GLU A 112 -20.33 5.68 -3.09
CA GLU A 112 -21.76 5.40 -3.33
C GLU A 112 -22.62 6.25 -2.40
N LEU A 113 -23.47 7.08 -3.03
CA LEU A 113 -24.48 7.99 -2.48
C LEU A 113 -25.51 7.33 -1.52
N ASN A 114 -25.30 6.10 -1.06
CA ASN A 114 -26.28 5.27 -0.38
C ASN A 114 -25.80 4.78 0.99
N ASN A 115 -25.40 5.67 1.92
CA ASN A 115 -25.29 5.41 3.38
C ASN A 115 -24.54 4.15 3.88
N GLU A 116 -23.97 3.30 3.02
CA GLU A 116 -23.20 2.09 3.35
C GLU A 116 -21.71 2.45 3.28
N LYS A 117 -21.25 3.26 4.23
CA LYS A 117 -19.82 3.49 4.43
C LYS A 117 -19.10 2.14 4.57
N ASN A 118 -17.99 1.97 3.85
CA ASN A 118 -17.06 0.82 3.91
C ASN A 118 -17.42 -0.46 3.14
N LYS A 119 -18.26 -0.40 2.10
CA LYS A 119 -18.44 -1.55 1.20
C LYS A 119 -17.23 -1.67 0.25
N SER A 120 -16.52 -2.79 0.29
CA SER A 120 -15.47 -3.09 -0.69
C SER A 120 -16.07 -3.44 -2.04
N GLU A 121 -15.63 -2.81 -3.13
CA GLU A 121 -16.03 -3.17 -4.51
C GLU A 121 -15.47 -4.52 -4.95
N GLY A 122 -14.32 -4.88 -4.40
CA GLY A 122 -13.67 -6.15 -4.67
C GLY A 122 -12.59 -6.40 -3.65
N ALA A 123 -12.71 -7.52 -2.95
CA ALA A 123 -11.66 -8.04 -2.09
C ALA A 123 -11.45 -9.51 -2.43
N HIS A 124 -10.22 -9.89 -2.76
CA HIS A 124 -9.87 -11.27 -3.12
C HIS A 124 -8.62 -11.71 -2.40
N TYR A 125 -8.63 -12.97 -1.97
CA TYR A 125 -7.44 -13.69 -1.55
C TYR A 125 -7.20 -14.84 -2.51
N GLY A 126 -5.94 -15.04 -2.91
CA GLY A 126 -5.54 -16.09 -3.84
C GLY A 126 -4.34 -16.87 -3.33
N VAL A 127 -4.32 -18.16 -3.62
CA VAL A 127 -3.17 -19.04 -3.38
C VAL A 127 -2.74 -19.65 -4.71
N TYR A 128 -1.45 -19.55 -5.00
CA TYR A 128 -0.81 -20.23 -6.12
C TYR A 128 -0.18 -21.53 -5.63
N ASN A 129 -0.41 -22.61 -6.37
CA ASN A 129 0.27 -23.89 -6.18
C ASN A 129 0.62 -24.47 -7.55
N LYS A 130 1.93 -24.64 -7.81
CA LYS A 130 2.45 -25.15 -9.09
C LYS A 130 1.85 -24.41 -10.30
N GLY A 131 1.79 -23.09 -10.22
CA GLY A 131 1.30 -22.21 -11.28
C GLY A 131 -0.22 -22.09 -11.41
N LYS A 132 -1.01 -22.92 -10.70
CA LYS A 132 -2.46 -22.78 -10.66
C LYS A 132 -2.86 -21.86 -9.51
N ARG A 133 -3.74 -20.90 -9.82
CA ARG A 133 -4.33 -19.99 -8.83
C ARG A 133 -5.71 -20.49 -8.42
N VAL A 134 -5.95 -20.58 -7.13
CA VAL A 134 -7.29 -20.70 -6.54
C VAL A 134 -7.55 -19.42 -5.76
N SER A 135 -8.72 -18.81 -5.91
CA SER A 135 -9.03 -17.54 -5.25
C SER A 135 -10.45 -17.53 -4.69
N TRP A 136 -10.59 -16.79 -3.59
CA TRP A 136 -11.83 -16.57 -2.88
C TRP A 136 -12.16 -15.09 -2.85
N GLU A 137 -13.44 -14.79 -2.96
CA GLU A 137 -13.95 -13.46 -2.65
C GLU A 137 -13.98 -13.28 -1.13
N ILE A 138 -13.48 -12.14 -0.69
CA ILE A 138 -13.52 -11.67 0.69
C ILE A 138 -14.75 -10.79 0.81
N ASN A 139 -15.62 -11.10 1.76
CA ASN A 139 -16.87 -10.37 1.98
C ASN A 139 -16.98 -9.82 3.41
N SER A 140 -15.96 -10.06 4.25
CA SER A 140 -15.81 -9.42 5.54
C SER A 140 -14.40 -8.85 5.67
N VAL A 141 -14.31 -7.55 5.91
CA VAL A 141 -13.05 -6.81 6.05
C VAL A 141 -13.07 -6.03 7.35
N SER A 142 -12.06 -6.25 8.20
CA SER A 142 -11.79 -5.43 9.37
C SER A 142 -10.36 -4.91 9.25
N MET A 143 -10.20 -3.59 9.15
CA MET A 143 -8.90 -2.97 8.90
C MET A 143 -8.74 -1.70 9.74
N LYS A 144 -7.51 -1.45 10.18
CA LYS A 144 -7.12 -0.23 10.88
C LYS A 144 -5.85 0.34 10.23
N VAL A 145 -5.85 1.64 10.01
CA VAL A 145 -4.70 2.41 9.51
C VAL A 145 -4.46 3.57 10.46
N ASP A 146 -3.23 3.72 10.95
CA ASP A 146 -2.85 4.81 11.85
C ASP A 146 -1.62 5.54 11.29
N ILE A 147 -1.69 6.87 11.16
CA ILE A 147 -0.52 7.71 10.91
C ILE A 147 0.07 8.12 12.27
N ILE A 148 1.32 7.70 12.52
CA ILE A 148 1.96 7.85 13.83
C ILE A 148 2.74 9.17 13.91
N SER A 149 3.50 9.48 12.87
CA SER A 149 4.30 10.68 12.83
C SER A 149 4.47 11.21 11.42
N ILE A 150 4.57 12.53 11.34
CA ILE A 150 4.82 13.28 10.11
C ILE A 150 5.88 14.30 10.46
N ASN A 151 7.10 14.11 9.95
CA ASN A 151 8.25 14.96 10.29
C ASN A 151 8.93 15.44 9.01
N TYR A 152 9.44 16.67 9.04
CA TYR A 152 10.34 17.17 8.01
C TYR A 152 11.78 17.11 8.55
N ILE A 153 12.61 16.25 7.96
CA ILE A 153 13.98 15.95 8.42
C ILE A 153 14.87 15.92 7.18
N ASP A 154 16.03 16.59 7.23
CA ASP A 154 17.03 16.58 6.15
C ASP A 154 16.45 16.84 4.76
N ASP A 155 15.62 17.89 4.67
CA ASP A 155 14.89 18.33 3.47
C ASP A 155 13.85 17.34 2.89
N ALA A 156 13.54 16.26 3.62
CA ALA A 156 12.56 15.23 3.24
C ALA A 156 11.36 15.16 4.20
N LEU A 157 10.20 14.78 3.68
CA LEU A 157 9.00 14.49 4.46
C LEU A 157 8.96 12.99 4.81
N HIS A 158 9.04 12.70 6.11
CA HIS A 158 8.93 11.35 6.67
C HIS A 158 7.51 11.12 7.21
N ILE A 159 6.82 10.14 6.65
CA ILE A 159 5.49 9.69 7.11
C ILE A 159 5.63 8.27 7.63
N ILE A 160 5.40 8.08 8.92
CA ILE A 160 5.41 6.76 9.57
C ILE A 160 3.99 6.37 9.92
N GLY A 161 3.59 5.17 9.54
CA GLY A 161 2.28 4.64 9.87
C GLY A 161 2.27 3.14 10.12
N LYS A 162 1.11 2.68 10.59
CA LYS A 162 0.80 1.28 10.83
C LYS A 162 -0.49 0.90 10.13
N LEU A 163 -0.54 -0.37 9.73
CA LEU A 163 -1.71 -1.00 9.16
C LEU A 163 -1.91 -2.37 9.82
N SER A 164 -3.16 -2.76 10.03
CA SER A 164 -3.50 -4.12 10.41
C SER A 164 -4.85 -4.47 9.83
N GLY A 165 -5.06 -5.72 9.45
CA GLY A 165 -6.35 -6.15 8.93
C GLY A 165 -6.57 -7.64 9.00
N THR A 166 -7.83 -8.03 9.18
CA THR A 166 -8.33 -9.39 9.05
C THR A 166 -9.39 -9.41 7.96
N PHE A 167 -9.26 -10.36 7.05
CA PHE A 167 -10.05 -10.46 5.84
C PHE A 167 -10.57 -11.89 5.73
N LYS A 168 -11.90 -12.04 5.72
CA LYS A 168 -12.54 -13.37 5.76
C LYS A 168 -13.43 -13.59 4.54
N SER A 169 -13.41 -14.81 4.03
CA SER A 169 -14.41 -15.29 3.09
C SER A 169 -15.47 -16.07 3.85
N THR A 170 -16.75 -15.74 3.66
CA THR A 170 -17.86 -16.56 4.19
C THR A 170 -18.37 -17.61 3.18
N LEU A 171 -17.77 -17.72 2.00
CA LEU A 171 -18.17 -18.69 0.97
C LEU A 171 -17.32 -19.97 1.04
N ALA A 172 -17.96 -21.11 0.80
CA ALA A 172 -17.31 -22.42 0.87
C ALA A 172 -16.21 -22.60 -0.21
N PRO A 173 -15.10 -23.31 0.11
CA PRO A 173 -14.82 -23.92 1.41
C PRO A 173 -14.51 -22.85 2.46
N GLU A 174 -15.21 -22.92 3.59
CA GLU A 174 -14.98 -22.06 4.75
C GLU A 174 -13.52 -22.23 5.20
N GLY A 175 -12.85 -21.12 5.55
CA GLY A 175 -11.58 -21.17 6.29
C GLY A 175 -10.31 -20.70 5.60
N GLN A 176 -10.38 -19.87 4.56
CA GLN A 176 -9.18 -19.15 4.07
C GLN A 176 -9.28 -17.68 4.48
N ASP A 177 -8.84 -17.40 5.71
CA ASP A 177 -8.66 -16.03 6.21
C ASP A 177 -7.33 -15.47 5.65
N ALA A 178 -7.37 -14.21 5.23
CA ALA A 178 -6.17 -13.42 5.02
C ALA A 178 -5.97 -12.48 6.20
N LYS A 179 -4.73 -12.36 6.66
CA LYS A 179 -4.37 -11.59 7.84
C LYS A 179 -3.12 -10.78 7.53
N ILE A 180 -3.20 -9.47 7.78
CA ILE A 180 -2.07 -8.56 7.79
C ILE A 180 -1.84 -8.14 9.24
N GLU A 181 -0.69 -8.49 9.77
CA GLU A 181 -0.25 -8.10 11.11
C GLU A 181 1.05 -7.31 11.05
N GLU A 182 1.28 -6.54 12.12
CA GLU A 182 2.52 -5.79 12.32
C GLU A 182 2.94 -4.92 11.13
N CYS A 183 2.01 -4.53 10.24
CA CYS A 183 2.37 -3.74 9.08
C CYS A 183 2.79 -2.35 9.52
N LYS A 184 4.06 -2.04 9.26
CA LYS A 184 4.68 -0.73 9.48
C LYS A 184 5.19 -0.24 8.14
N PHE A 185 4.91 1.02 7.85
CA PHE A 185 5.46 1.69 6.69
C PHE A 185 6.12 3.00 7.11
N GLU A 186 7.25 3.28 6.50
CA GLU A 186 7.91 4.57 6.52
C GLU A 186 8.02 5.02 5.07
N ILE A 187 7.45 6.18 4.76
CA ILE A 187 7.53 6.80 3.46
C ILE A 187 8.43 8.02 3.60
N VAL A 188 9.44 8.11 2.73
CA VAL A 188 10.33 9.27 2.61
C VAL A 188 10.09 9.87 1.21
N ILE A 189 9.68 11.15 1.18
CA ILE A 189 9.35 11.92 -0.03
C ILE A 189 10.12 13.24 -0.02
#